data_AF-A0AAJ5NSE5-F1
#
_entry.id   AF-A0AAJ5NSE5-F1
#
_cell.length_a   1.000
_cell.length_b   1.000
_cell.length_c   1.000
_cell.angle_alpha   90.00
_cell.angle_beta   90.00
_cell.angle_gamma   90.00
#
_symmetry.space_group_name_H-M   'P 1'
#
loop_
_entity.id
_entity.type
_entity.pdbx_description
1 polymer ?
#
loop_
_entity_poly.entity_id
_entity_poly.type
_entity_poly.pdbx_seq_one_letter_code
_entity_poly.pdbx_strand_id
1 'polypeptide(L)'
;MKKLFSKLLFGTTNLILVPFFAISCIEQQEKFSYNHAQKYYKIEDFLKNPFEDLQNSESEYAKDIAKFLDRKYVWTEEDKQKFKNDILPDRTYFEIANASIEKWTDGDTATLKSLDSDKLPQNFSARLESIDTPEVGRRNASGNYEKTDGLEGKYAQKAKEFAEKILPKNSLVYFVFPKTGPARSYDRYVGSIYFGHNGFFKSYGVEVVKAGLAVPTLQKGLAGINDQTTIYSYVSIKQAAAVENSVNKKFGIYENLKDTKFESVTNAIESIYKTRGVASIGDFLVLGDKNKDKNVFEWYEFGLEQKRDRKTGS
;
A
#
# COMPACT_ATOMS: atom_id res chain seq x y z
N MET A 1 -74.17 33.59 60.59
CA MET A 1 -74.02 33.83 59.14
C MET A 1 -72.68 33.25 58.70
N LYS A 2 -72.75 32.35 57.70
CA LYS A 2 -71.69 31.88 56.77
C LYS A 2 -70.44 31.19 57.33
N LYS A 3 -70.54 29.85 57.31
CA LYS A 3 -69.44 28.88 57.14
C LYS A 3 -68.69 29.15 55.82
N LEU A 4 -67.38 28.93 55.79
CA LEU A 4 -66.68 28.52 54.57
C LEU A 4 -65.49 27.61 54.90
N PHE A 5 -65.73 26.32 54.64
CA PHE A 5 -64.72 25.29 54.43
C PHE A 5 -64.01 25.59 53.10
N SER A 6 -62.67 25.61 53.08
CA SER A 6 -61.92 25.34 51.84
C SER A 6 -61.41 23.90 51.90
N LYS A 7 -61.95 23.08 51.00
CA LYS A 7 -61.47 21.73 50.72
C LYS A 7 -60.19 21.86 49.89
N LEU A 8 -59.08 21.31 50.40
CA LEU A 8 -57.93 20.97 49.57
C LEU A 8 -58.32 19.77 48.68
N LEU A 9 -58.43 20.00 47.38
CA LEU A 9 -58.55 18.97 46.36
C LEU A 9 -57.15 18.42 46.07
N PHE A 10 -56.88 17.19 46.52
CA PHE A 10 -55.77 16.38 46.00
C PHE A 10 -56.14 15.94 44.58
N GLY A 11 -55.67 16.70 43.58
CA GLY A 11 -55.63 16.24 42.20
C GLY A 11 -54.51 15.23 42.04
N THR A 12 -54.86 13.96 41.84
CA THR A 12 -53.93 12.92 41.40
C THR A 12 -53.54 13.22 39.95
N THR A 13 -52.37 13.82 39.75
CA THR A 13 -51.72 13.86 38.44
C THR A 13 -51.23 12.45 38.11
N ASN A 14 -51.95 11.77 37.22
CA ASN A 14 -51.41 10.60 36.52
C ASN A 14 -50.25 11.08 35.63
N LEU A 15 -49.03 10.99 36.15
CA LEU A 15 -47.82 11.10 35.35
C LEU A 15 -47.73 9.82 34.51
N ILE A 16 -48.21 9.88 33.27
CA ILE A 16 -47.88 8.87 32.27
C ILE A 16 -46.41 9.11 31.91
N LEU A 17 -45.52 8.37 32.58
CA LEU A 17 -44.16 8.16 32.11
C LEU A 17 -44.25 7.41 30.78
N VAL A 18 -44.27 8.14 29.68
CA VAL A 18 -43.95 7.57 28.38
C VAL A 18 -42.46 7.26 28.45
N PRO A 19 -42.04 5.99 28.42
CA PRO A 19 -40.63 5.70 28.22
C PRO A 19 -40.30 6.20 26.81
N PHE A 20 -39.63 7.34 26.74
CA PHE A 20 -38.83 7.68 25.57
C PHE A 20 -37.74 6.62 25.50
N PHE A 21 -38.07 5.48 24.89
CA PHE A 21 -37.08 4.66 24.22
C PHE A 21 -36.56 5.54 23.09
N ALA A 22 -35.54 6.33 23.40
CA ALA A 22 -34.54 6.66 22.41
C ALA A 22 -33.95 5.32 21.99
N ILE A 23 -34.58 4.69 20.99
CA ILE A 23 -33.89 3.78 20.10
C ILE A 23 -32.86 4.71 19.45
N SER A 24 -31.70 4.82 20.09
CA SER A 24 -30.50 5.13 19.33
C SER A 24 -30.46 4.01 18.29
N CYS A 25 -30.84 4.34 17.07
CA CYS A 25 -30.22 3.71 15.92
C CYS A 25 -28.74 3.95 16.13
N ILE A 26 -28.10 3.04 16.85
CA ILE A 26 -26.69 2.77 16.69
C ILE A 26 -26.65 2.33 15.23
N GLU A 27 -26.38 3.30 14.34
CA GLU A 27 -25.85 3.00 13.02
C GLU A 27 -24.80 1.93 13.27
N GLN A 28 -25.09 0.71 12.83
CA GLN A 28 -24.13 -0.37 12.80
C GLN A 28 -23.01 0.17 11.91
N GLN A 29 -21.99 0.76 12.53
CA GLN A 29 -20.78 1.15 11.86
C GLN A 29 -20.26 -0.12 11.20
N GLU A 30 -20.36 -0.17 9.87
CA GLU A 30 -19.91 -1.30 9.08
C GLU A 30 -18.48 -1.61 9.49
N LYS A 31 -18.30 -2.77 10.12
CA LYS A 31 -16.98 -3.27 10.45
C LYS A 31 -16.38 -3.71 9.13
N PHE A 32 -15.58 -2.85 8.50
CA PHE A 32 -14.86 -3.19 7.28
C PHE A 32 -13.99 -4.42 7.55
N SER A 33 -14.29 -5.52 6.84
CA SER A 33 -13.47 -6.74 6.87
C SER A 33 -12.42 -6.62 5.79
N TYR A 34 -11.21 -6.19 6.16
CA TYR A 34 -10.07 -6.04 5.26
C TYR A 34 -9.39 -7.39 4.99
N ASN A 35 -10.12 -8.31 4.34
CA ASN A 35 -9.63 -9.62 3.94
C ASN A 35 -10.03 -9.98 2.50
N HIS A 36 -10.63 -9.06 1.75
CA HIS A 36 -11.18 -9.36 0.43
C HIS A 36 -10.05 -9.61 -0.56
N ALA A 37 -9.07 -8.71 -0.63
CA ALA A 37 -7.95 -8.85 -1.57
C ALA A 37 -7.09 -10.10 -1.29
N GLN A 38 -7.08 -10.58 -0.05
CA GLN A 38 -6.36 -11.79 0.34
C GLN A 38 -6.90 -13.08 -0.30
N LYS A 39 -8.15 -13.06 -0.83
CA LYS A 39 -8.70 -14.14 -1.67
C LYS A 39 -7.82 -14.43 -2.89
N TYR A 40 -7.24 -13.39 -3.49
CA TYR A 40 -6.45 -13.49 -4.71
C TYR A 40 -4.95 -13.47 -4.46
N TYR A 41 -4.53 -12.76 -3.43
CA TYR A 41 -3.13 -12.71 -3.03
C TYR A 41 -3.00 -12.83 -1.52
N LYS A 42 -2.72 -14.04 -1.06
CA LYS A 42 -2.47 -14.29 0.36
C LYS A 42 -1.15 -13.63 0.76
N ILE A 43 -1.25 -12.59 1.58
CA ILE A 43 -0.10 -11.99 2.25
C ILE A 43 0.36 -12.98 3.33
N GLU A 44 1.67 -13.06 3.53
CA GLU A 44 2.22 -13.80 4.67
C GLU A 44 1.64 -13.22 5.96
N ASP A 45 1.15 -14.07 6.86
CA ASP A 45 0.62 -13.59 8.14
C ASP A 45 1.79 -13.15 9.01
N PHE A 46 2.17 -11.88 8.86
CA PHE A 46 3.23 -11.31 9.65
C PHE A 46 2.76 -11.13 11.09
N LEU A 47 3.42 -11.82 12.02
CA LEU A 47 3.22 -11.61 13.45
C LEU A 47 3.79 -10.28 13.92
N LYS A 48 4.82 -9.76 13.23
CA LYS A 48 5.49 -8.49 13.50
C LYS A 48 5.57 -7.64 12.24
N ASN A 49 5.88 -6.35 12.40
CA ASN A 49 6.01 -5.46 11.25
C ASN A 49 7.21 -5.89 10.38
N PRO A 50 7.07 -6.04 9.05
CA PRO A 50 8.20 -6.29 8.14
C PRO A 50 9.43 -5.40 8.36
N PHE A 51 9.24 -4.12 8.73
CA PHE A 51 10.35 -3.21 9.07
C PHE A 51 11.13 -3.63 10.31
N GLU A 52 10.43 -4.14 11.33
CA GLU A 52 11.04 -4.65 12.56
C GLU A 52 11.70 -6.01 12.31
N ASP A 53 11.05 -6.88 11.54
CA ASP A 53 11.56 -8.21 11.22
C ASP A 53 12.84 -8.15 10.39
N LEU A 54 13.00 -7.16 9.49
CA LEU A 54 14.27 -6.94 8.77
C LEU A 54 15.45 -6.55 9.68
N GLN A 55 15.19 -6.06 10.90
CA GLN A 55 16.26 -5.82 11.87
C GLN A 55 16.75 -7.11 12.54
N ASN A 56 15.97 -8.19 12.43
CA ASN A 56 16.29 -9.50 12.98
C ASN A 56 16.51 -10.51 11.86
N SER A 57 17.78 -10.83 11.56
CA SER A 57 18.14 -11.81 10.52
C SER A 57 17.55 -13.20 10.74
N GLU A 58 17.11 -13.51 11.95
CA GLU A 58 16.48 -14.80 12.26
C GLU A 58 14.97 -14.84 12.00
N SER A 59 14.33 -13.70 11.72
CA SER A 59 12.92 -13.66 11.35
C SER A 59 12.66 -14.39 10.03
N GLU A 60 11.48 -14.98 9.88
CA GLU A 60 11.10 -15.65 8.63
C GLU A 60 11.10 -14.67 7.45
N TYR A 61 10.63 -13.44 7.67
CA TYR A 61 10.63 -12.41 6.63
C TYR A 61 12.05 -12.06 6.18
N ALA A 62 12.98 -11.82 7.11
CA ALA A 62 14.37 -11.51 6.75
C ALA A 62 15.06 -12.68 6.02
N LYS A 63 14.80 -13.92 6.45
CA LYS A 63 15.29 -15.14 5.78
C LYS A 63 14.76 -15.24 4.36
N ASP A 64 13.48 -14.98 4.16
CA ASP A 64 12.90 -15.01 2.81
C ASP A 64 13.48 -13.91 1.93
N ILE A 65 13.58 -12.67 2.41
CA ILE A 65 14.26 -11.60 1.64
C ILE A 65 15.70 -12.00 1.27
N ALA A 66 16.45 -12.61 2.19
CA ALA A 66 17.81 -13.06 1.91
C ALA A 66 17.86 -14.10 0.77
N LYS A 67 16.89 -15.03 0.67
CA LYS A 67 16.79 -15.97 -0.46
C LYS A 67 16.66 -15.24 -1.79
N PHE A 68 15.84 -14.19 -1.88
CA PHE A 68 15.67 -13.41 -3.12
C PHE A 68 16.92 -12.62 -3.52
N LEU A 69 17.77 -12.26 -2.55
CA LEU A 69 19.01 -11.51 -2.81
C LEU A 69 20.21 -12.42 -3.11
N ASP A 70 20.22 -13.65 -2.59
CA ASP A 70 21.30 -14.61 -2.82
C ASP A 70 21.12 -15.39 -4.12
N ARG A 71 21.80 -14.96 -5.20
CA ARG A 71 21.77 -15.63 -6.50
C ARG A 71 22.29 -17.08 -6.50
N LYS A 72 22.96 -17.52 -5.44
CA LYS A 72 23.42 -18.91 -5.28
C LYS A 72 22.38 -19.79 -4.60
N TYR A 73 21.31 -19.21 -4.05
CA TYR A 73 20.23 -19.96 -3.43
C TYR A 73 19.53 -20.86 -4.44
N VAL A 74 19.19 -22.08 -4.01
CA VAL A 74 18.46 -23.05 -4.80
C VAL A 74 17.04 -23.17 -4.25
N TRP A 75 16.06 -22.74 -5.03
CA TRP A 75 14.65 -22.76 -4.65
C TRP A 75 14.14 -24.18 -4.39
N THR A 76 13.63 -24.42 -3.18
CA THR A 76 12.96 -25.68 -2.80
C THR A 76 11.57 -25.77 -3.43
N GLU A 77 10.98 -26.96 -3.50
CA GLU A 77 9.60 -27.11 -4.00
C GLU A 77 8.58 -26.33 -3.15
N GLU A 78 8.81 -26.22 -1.84
CA GLU A 78 8.00 -25.41 -0.94
C GLU A 78 8.09 -23.92 -1.31
N ASP A 79 9.31 -23.40 -1.50
CA ASP A 79 9.50 -22.01 -1.92
C ASP A 79 8.83 -21.73 -3.26
N LYS A 80 8.95 -22.65 -4.24
CA LYS A 80 8.34 -22.50 -5.56
C LYS A 80 6.82 -22.38 -5.47
N GLN A 81 6.18 -23.15 -4.58
CA GLN A 81 4.74 -23.05 -4.34
C GLN A 81 4.37 -21.75 -3.61
N LYS A 82 5.15 -21.38 -2.59
CA LYS A 82 4.94 -20.16 -1.81
C LYS A 82 5.04 -18.90 -2.67
N PHE A 83 6.04 -18.82 -3.54
CA PHE A 83 6.38 -17.63 -4.32
C PHE A 83 5.97 -17.70 -5.79
N LYS A 84 5.12 -18.65 -6.21
CA LYS A 84 4.70 -18.84 -7.61
C LYS A 84 4.14 -17.59 -8.30
N ASN A 85 3.62 -16.64 -7.54
CA ASN A 85 3.03 -15.40 -8.05
C ASN A 85 3.99 -14.21 -7.98
N ASP A 86 5.17 -14.36 -7.37
CA ASP A 86 6.22 -13.36 -7.30
C ASP A 86 7.07 -13.49 -8.56
N ILE A 87 6.62 -12.84 -9.64
CA ILE A 87 7.24 -12.88 -10.97
C ILE A 87 7.44 -11.46 -11.50
N LEU A 88 8.31 -11.32 -12.51
CA LEU A 88 8.47 -10.07 -13.25
C LEU A 88 7.26 -9.81 -14.17
N PRO A 89 6.97 -8.55 -14.51
CA PRO A 89 6.04 -8.20 -15.58
C PRO A 89 6.44 -8.78 -16.94
N ASP A 90 5.46 -8.93 -17.83
CA ASP A 90 5.66 -9.53 -19.15
C ASP A 90 6.58 -8.66 -20.04
N ARG A 91 7.65 -9.26 -20.57
CA ARG A 91 8.63 -8.63 -21.48
C ARG A 91 8.03 -8.21 -22.83
N THR A 92 6.82 -8.67 -23.13
CA THR A 92 6.03 -8.20 -24.28
C THR A 92 5.73 -6.71 -24.13
N TYR A 93 5.39 -6.26 -22.92
CA TYR A 93 4.93 -4.90 -22.64
C TYR A 93 5.95 -4.04 -21.88
N PHE A 94 6.87 -4.68 -21.16
CA PHE A 94 7.88 -4.01 -20.36
C PHE A 94 9.29 -4.28 -20.86
N GLU A 95 10.14 -3.28 -20.67
CA GLU A 95 11.58 -3.49 -20.63
C GLU A 95 12.02 -3.73 -19.19
N ILE A 96 12.99 -4.61 -19.04
CA ILE A 96 13.52 -5.04 -17.75
C ILE A 96 15.04 -4.87 -17.82
N ALA A 97 15.52 -3.76 -17.28
CA ALA A 97 16.94 -3.45 -17.22
C ALA A 97 17.54 -4.01 -15.93
N ASN A 98 18.69 -4.70 -16.02
CA ASN A 98 19.47 -5.04 -14.84
C ASN A 98 20.15 -3.77 -14.31
N ALA A 99 20.06 -3.57 -13.00
CA ALA A 99 20.68 -2.43 -12.34
C ALA A 99 21.24 -2.82 -10.96
N SER A 100 22.06 -1.95 -10.39
CA SER A 100 22.45 -2.02 -8.97
C SER A 100 22.02 -0.77 -8.21
N ILE A 101 21.63 -0.94 -6.95
CA ILE A 101 21.32 0.17 -6.04
C ILE A 101 22.62 0.92 -5.71
N GLU A 102 22.72 2.20 -6.04
CA GLU A 102 23.86 3.03 -5.61
C GLU A 102 23.55 3.73 -4.27
N LYS A 103 22.34 4.26 -4.13
CA LYS A 103 21.83 4.87 -2.88
C LYS A 103 20.31 5.04 -2.93
N TRP A 104 19.69 5.12 -1.76
CA TRP A 104 18.32 5.60 -1.59
C TRP A 104 18.32 7.08 -1.22
N THR A 105 17.50 7.86 -1.93
CA THR A 105 17.28 9.27 -1.59
C THR A 105 16.23 9.35 -0.49
N ASP A 106 15.11 8.66 -0.69
CA ASP A 106 13.97 8.48 0.21
C ASP A 106 13.37 7.06 0.01
N GLY A 107 12.14 6.81 0.47
CA GLY A 107 11.51 5.49 0.38
C GLY A 107 11.00 5.08 -1.00
N ASP A 108 10.86 6.00 -1.95
CA ASP A 108 10.36 5.72 -3.31
C ASP A 108 11.26 6.26 -4.44
N THR A 109 12.42 6.80 -4.08
CA THR A 109 13.40 7.37 -4.99
C THR A 109 14.78 6.78 -4.71
N ALA A 110 15.35 6.10 -5.71
CA ALA A 110 16.68 5.50 -5.65
C ALA A 110 17.58 6.04 -6.77
N THR A 111 18.88 6.13 -6.51
CA THR A 111 19.87 6.21 -7.60
C THR A 111 20.30 4.80 -7.96
N LEU A 112 20.20 4.48 -9.25
CA LEU A 112 20.54 3.18 -9.82
C LEU A 112 21.69 3.31 -10.80
N LYS A 113 22.49 2.25 -10.88
CA LYS A 113 23.48 2.06 -11.93
C LYS A 113 22.97 1.02 -12.93
N SER A 114 22.71 1.45 -14.17
CA SER A 114 22.34 0.56 -15.27
C SER A 114 23.51 -0.37 -15.61
N LEU A 115 23.22 -1.65 -15.82
CA LEU A 115 24.22 -2.66 -16.17
C LEU A 115 24.14 -3.07 -17.65
N ASP A 116 22.95 -2.95 -18.27
CA ASP A 116 22.71 -3.51 -19.60
C ASP A 116 21.59 -2.84 -20.41
N SER A 117 21.22 -1.58 -20.11
CA SER A 117 20.22 -0.84 -20.90
C SER A 117 20.84 0.33 -21.68
N ASP A 118 20.45 0.46 -22.95
CA ASP A 118 20.77 1.57 -23.85
C ASP A 118 19.78 2.74 -23.73
N LYS A 119 18.61 2.52 -23.13
CA LYS A 119 17.57 3.55 -22.90
C LYS A 119 17.76 4.33 -21.59
N LEU A 120 18.68 3.87 -20.74
CA LEU A 120 18.97 4.48 -19.44
C LEU A 120 20.42 4.96 -19.38
N PRO A 121 20.68 6.13 -18.78
CA PRO A 121 22.04 6.54 -18.46
C PRO A 121 22.72 5.50 -17.54
N GLN A 122 24.05 5.46 -17.55
CA GLN A 122 24.81 4.56 -16.67
C GLN A 122 24.44 4.75 -15.20
N ASN A 123 24.28 6.00 -14.74
CA ASN A 123 23.74 6.32 -13.42
C ASN A 123 22.50 7.19 -13.59
N PHE A 124 21.40 6.81 -12.95
CA PHE A 124 20.14 7.53 -13.09
C PHE A 124 19.35 7.53 -11.78
N SER A 125 18.52 8.55 -11.59
CA SER A 125 17.57 8.62 -10.49
C SER A 125 16.25 7.99 -10.92
N ALA A 126 15.68 7.10 -10.11
CA ALA A 126 14.45 6.38 -10.37
C ALA A 126 13.38 6.79 -9.35
N ARG A 127 12.20 7.19 -9.81
CA ARG A 127 10.98 7.35 -8.97
C ARG A 127 10.09 6.13 -9.18
N LEU A 128 9.73 5.47 -8.10
CA LEU A 128 9.00 4.22 -8.16
C LEU A 128 7.50 4.44 -8.40
N GLU A 129 7.01 4.06 -9.57
CA GLU A 129 5.59 4.09 -9.91
C GLU A 129 4.79 3.18 -8.96
N SER A 130 3.50 3.48 -8.79
CA SER A 130 2.52 2.74 -7.97
C SER A 130 2.62 2.90 -6.45
N ILE A 131 3.59 3.66 -5.94
CA ILE A 131 3.68 3.99 -4.51
C ILE A 131 3.98 5.46 -4.31
N ASP A 132 3.70 5.92 -3.10
CA ASP A 132 4.10 7.22 -2.59
C ASP A 132 4.55 7.09 -1.13
N THR A 133 5.76 7.57 -0.84
CA THR A 133 6.31 7.59 0.52
C THR A 133 6.36 9.02 1.06
N PRO A 134 6.30 9.22 2.39
CA PRO A 134 6.54 10.55 2.96
C PRO A 134 7.92 11.06 2.54
N GLU A 135 8.04 12.37 2.30
CA GLU A 135 9.25 12.95 1.71
C GLU A 135 10.26 13.35 2.79
N VAL A 136 11.54 12.99 2.62
CA VAL A 136 12.61 13.34 3.57
C VAL A 136 12.99 14.82 3.54
N GLY A 137 12.61 15.53 2.49
CA GLY A 137 12.81 16.96 2.36
C GLY A 137 12.32 17.51 1.02
N ARG A 138 12.32 18.83 0.90
CA ARG A 138 11.92 19.55 -0.31
C ARG A 138 12.85 20.71 -0.60
N ARG A 139 12.85 21.21 -1.84
CA ARG A 139 13.40 22.54 -2.12
C ARG A 139 12.35 23.59 -1.77
N ASN A 140 12.73 24.59 -0.99
CA ASN A 140 11.86 25.73 -0.70
C ASN A 140 11.78 26.69 -1.91
N ALA A 141 10.96 27.73 -1.81
CA ALA A 141 10.79 28.73 -2.89
C ALA A 141 12.10 29.43 -3.29
N SER A 142 13.10 29.46 -2.41
CA SER A 142 14.43 30.01 -2.65
C SER A 142 15.41 29.00 -3.26
N GLY A 143 14.98 27.76 -3.52
CA GLY A 143 15.78 26.70 -4.13
C GLY A 143 16.67 25.91 -3.15
N ASN A 144 16.65 26.26 -1.86
CA ASN A 144 17.43 25.59 -0.81
C ASN A 144 16.73 24.31 -0.37
N TYR A 145 17.51 23.26 -0.08
CA TYR A 145 16.97 22.02 0.47
C TYR A 145 16.63 22.20 1.95
N GLU A 146 15.40 21.86 2.29
CA GLU A 146 14.83 21.87 3.64
C GLU A 146 14.43 20.44 3.98
N LYS A 147 14.93 19.93 5.12
CA LYS A 147 14.51 18.63 5.64
C LYS A 147 13.06 18.72 6.10
N THR A 148 12.32 17.64 5.89
CA THR A 148 10.96 17.56 6.43
C THR A 148 11.02 17.18 7.90
N ASP A 149 10.35 17.96 8.76
CA ASP A 149 10.28 17.73 10.19
C ASP A 149 8.95 17.06 10.62
N GLY A 150 8.83 16.74 11.91
CA GLY A 150 7.60 16.21 12.50
C GLY A 150 7.27 14.77 12.09
N LEU A 151 5.97 14.45 12.00
CA LEU A 151 5.51 13.11 11.66
C LEU A 151 5.90 12.71 10.23
N GLU A 152 5.81 13.62 9.27
CA GLU A 152 6.22 13.35 7.89
C GLU A 152 7.69 12.93 7.83
N GLY A 153 8.59 13.71 8.45
CA GLY A 153 10.02 13.39 8.54
C GLY A 153 10.30 12.05 9.23
N LYS A 154 9.60 11.73 10.33
CA LYS A 154 9.73 10.44 11.04
C LYS A 154 9.46 9.26 10.12
N TYR A 155 8.33 9.27 9.40
CA TYR A 155 7.96 8.16 8.52
C TYR A 155 8.73 8.13 7.21
N ALA A 156 9.14 9.30 6.69
CA ALA A 156 10.03 9.40 5.54
C ALA A 156 11.37 8.70 5.84
N GLN A 157 11.93 8.95 7.03
CA GLN A 157 13.17 8.32 7.47
C GLN A 157 12.99 6.81 7.68
N LYS A 158 11.89 6.35 8.30
CA LYS A 158 11.57 4.90 8.40
C LYS A 158 11.46 4.23 7.02
N ALA A 159 10.78 4.87 6.06
CA ALA A 159 10.63 4.34 4.71
C ALA A 159 11.98 4.22 3.99
N LYS A 160 12.84 5.23 4.13
CA LYS A 160 14.21 5.20 3.61
C LYS A 160 15.04 4.09 4.27
N GLU A 161 15.00 3.96 5.59
CA GLU A 161 15.72 2.92 6.32
C GLU A 161 15.25 1.52 5.91
N PHE A 162 13.94 1.33 5.72
CA PHE A 162 13.40 0.10 5.16
C PHE A 162 14.00 -0.20 3.79
N ALA A 163 14.03 0.79 2.90
CA ALA A 163 14.61 0.68 1.56
C ALA A 163 16.09 0.29 1.58
N GLU A 164 16.88 0.94 2.43
CA GLU A 164 18.30 0.67 2.61
C GLU A 164 18.57 -0.71 3.25
N LYS A 165 17.63 -1.24 4.04
CA LYS A 165 17.74 -2.57 4.66
C LYS A 165 17.31 -3.70 3.74
N ILE A 166 16.18 -3.56 3.05
CA ILE A 166 15.67 -4.59 2.15
C ILE A 166 16.50 -4.68 0.86
N LEU A 167 16.98 -3.53 0.36
CA LEU A 167 17.81 -3.42 -0.83
C LEU A 167 19.01 -2.52 -0.54
N PRO A 168 20.03 -3.03 0.18
CA PRO A 168 21.24 -2.28 0.49
C PRO A 168 22.00 -1.88 -0.76
N LYS A 169 22.94 -0.95 -0.60
CA LYS A 169 23.86 -0.54 -1.66
C LYS A 169 24.50 -1.77 -2.32
N ASN A 170 24.65 -1.71 -3.64
CA ASN A 170 25.11 -2.76 -4.54
C ASN A 170 24.17 -3.97 -4.71
N SER A 171 22.96 -3.95 -4.13
CA SER A 171 21.95 -4.97 -4.44
C SER A 171 21.62 -4.95 -5.92
N LEU A 172 21.60 -6.13 -6.53
CA LEU A 172 21.21 -6.31 -7.93
C LEU A 172 19.69 -6.34 -8.02
N VAL A 173 19.16 -5.51 -8.90
CA VAL A 173 17.72 -5.33 -9.08
C VAL A 173 17.36 -5.28 -10.56
N TYR A 174 16.07 -5.35 -10.82
CA TYR A 174 15.46 -5.18 -12.12
C TYR A 174 14.66 -3.90 -12.11
N PHE A 175 15.08 -2.92 -12.90
CA PHE A 175 14.30 -1.71 -13.12
C PHE A 175 13.38 -1.92 -14.32
N VAL A 176 12.08 -1.88 -14.04
CA VAL A 176 11.01 -2.24 -14.98
C VAL A 176 10.25 -0.99 -15.40
N PHE A 177 10.14 -0.77 -16.70
CA PHE A 177 9.47 0.39 -17.30
C PHE A 177 8.79 0.01 -18.62
N PRO A 178 7.86 0.81 -19.15
CA PRO A 178 7.18 0.49 -20.40
C PRO A 178 8.19 0.26 -21.53
N LYS A 179 7.92 -0.72 -22.40
CA LYS A 179 8.84 -1.08 -23.50
C LYS A 179 9.12 0.06 -24.48
N THR A 180 8.19 1.01 -24.58
CA THR A 180 8.35 2.26 -25.35
C THR A 180 9.42 3.19 -24.78
N GLY A 181 9.82 2.99 -23.51
CA GLY A 181 10.82 3.78 -22.81
C GLY A 181 10.30 4.27 -21.46
N PRO A 182 11.20 4.62 -20.53
CA PRO A 182 10.82 5.12 -19.22
C PRO A 182 10.28 6.55 -19.34
N ALA A 183 9.14 6.82 -18.71
CA ALA A 183 8.64 8.17 -18.55
C ALA A 183 9.56 8.99 -17.61
N ARG A 184 9.42 10.32 -17.63
CA ARG A 184 10.17 11.21 -16.75
C ARG A 184 9.28 11.97 -15.78
N SER A 185 9.76 12.13 -14.55
CA SER A 185 9.24 13.05 -13.54
C SER A 185 10.39 13.93 -13.05
N TYR A 186 10.44 15.17 -13.51
CA TYR A 186 11.61 16.03 -13.38
C TYR A 186 12.87 15.33 -13.94
N ASP A 187 13.95 15.24 -13.16
CA ASP A 187 15.21 14.56 -13.49
C ASP A 187 15.20 13.05 -13.23
N ARG A 188 14.06 12.49 -12.81
CA ARG A 188 13.91 11.07 -12.45
C ARG A 188 13.23 10.29 -13.56
N TYR A 189 13.64 9.03 -13.72
CA TYR A 189 13.01 8.03 -14.56
C TYR A 189 11.93 7.30 -13.77
N VAL A 190 10.74 7.13 -14.35
CA VAL A 190 9.61 6.47 -13.70
C VAL A 190 9.61 4.99 -14.07
N GLY A 191 9.51 4.13 -13.06
CA GLY A 191 9.45 2.68 -13.26
C GLY A 191 9.24 1.95 -11.94
N SER A 192 9.51 0.65 -11.89
CA SER A 192 9.38 -0.16 -10.68
C SER A 192 10.64 -0.98 -10.44
N ILE A 193 10.96 -1.21 -9.16
CA ILE A 193 12.10 -2.06 -8.76
C ILE A 193 11.58 -3.42 -8.35
N TYR A 194 12.14 -4.45 -8.97
CA TYR A 194 11.99 -5.85 -8.60
C TYR A 194 13.34 -6.44 -8.19
N PHE A 195 13.34 -7.42 -7.30
CA PHE A 195 14.54 -8.14 -6.88
C PHE A 195 14.24 -9.63 -6.71
N GLY A 196 15.23 -10.48 -6.99
CA GLY A 196 15.03 -11.92 -7.10
C GLY A 196 15.91 -12.56 -8.16
N HIS A 197 15.68 -13.85 -8.41
CA HIS A 197 16.39 -14.62 -9.44
C HIS A 197 15.64 -15.90 -9.80
N ASN A 198 16.02 -16.52 -10.93
CA ASN A 198 15.55 -17.84 -11.36
C ASN A 198 14.02 -17.99 -11.44
N GLY A 199 13.32 -16.94 -11.87
CA GLY A 199 11.86 -16.95 -12.04
C GLY A 199 11.07 -16.37 -10.86
N PHE A 200 11.71 -16.14 -9.71
CA PHE A 200 11.06 -15.62 -8.51
C PHE A 200 11.54 -14.20 -8.20
N PHE A 201 10.61 -13.24 -8.22
CA PHE A 201 10.90 -11.81 -8.10
C PHE A 201 9.84 -11.08 -7.26
N LYS A 202 10.28 -10.40 -6.20
CA LYS A 202 9.42 -9.51 -5.40
C LYS A 202 9.44 -8.10 -5.96
N SER A 203 8.30 -7.41 -5.84
CA SER A 203 8.18 -5.98 -6.11
C SER A 203 8.51 -5.21 -4.83
N TYR A 204 9.53 -4.34 -4.87
CA TYR A 204 9.83 -3.46 -3.73
C TYR A 204 8.62 -2.62 -3.33
N GLY A 205 7.85 -2.12 -4.32
CA GLY A 205 6.66 -1.32 -4.08
C GLY A 205 5.58 -2.07 -3.29
N VAL A 206 5.47 -3.40 -3.45
CA VAL A 206 4.59 -4.22 -2.63
C VAL A 206 5.16 -4.38 -1.21
N GLU A 207 6.46 -4.62 -1.08
CA GLU A 207 7.11 -4.84 0.22
C GLU A 207 7.05 -3.61 1.14
N VAL A 208 7.28 -2.40 0.61
CA VAL A 208 7.18 -1.17 1.42
C VAL A 208 5.74 -0.85 1.85
N VAL A 209 4.74 -1.22 1.04
CA VAL A 209 3.32 -1.12 1.40
C VAL A 209 2.96 -2.16 2.49
N LYS A 210 3.50 -3.39 2.43
CA LYS A 210 3.32 -4.40 3.48
C LYS A 210 3.83 -3.92 4.84
N ALA A 211 4.94 -3.18 4.86
CA ALA A 211 5.48 -2.55 6.07
C ALA A 211 4.65 -1.36 6.59
N GLY A 212 3.63 -0.92 5.84
CA GLY A 212 2.84 0.27 6.14
C GLY A 212 3.64 1.56 6.00
N LEU A 213 4.68 1.60 5.15
CA LEU A 213 5.58 2.74 5.00
C LEU A 213 5.39 3.51 3.69
N ALA A 214 4.46 3.05 2.85
CA ALA A 214 4.05 3.73 1.62
C ALA A 214 2.54 3.57 1.41
N VAL A 215 1.96 4.53 0.69
CA VAL A 215 0.59 4.47 0.20
C VAL A 215 0.63 4.08 -1.28
N PRO A 216 -0.08 3.02 -1.71
CA PRO A 216 -0.12 2.67 -3.12
C PRO A 216 -0.93 3.69 -3.92
N THR A 217 -0.60 3.83 -5.20
CA THR A 217 -1.20 4.82 -6.10
C THR A 217 -1.65 4.17 -7.42
N LEU A 218 -2.64 4.77 -8.08
CA LEU A 218 -3.16 4.35 -9.40
C LEU A 218 -3.15 5.53 -10.38
N GLN A 219 -2.01 5.87 -10.95
CA GLN A 219 -1.93 7.05 -11.85
C GLN A 219 -2.73 6.85 -13.15
N LYS A 220 -2.97 5.60 -13.56
CA LYS A 220 -3.80 5.25 -14.73
C LYS A 220 -5.25 4.93 -14.38
N GLY A 221 -5.65 5.12 -13.11
CA GLY A 221 -6.96 4.73 -12.59
C GLY A 221 -7.17 3.20 -12.62
N LEU A 222 -8.41 2.79 -12.31
CA LEU A 222 -8.78 1.39 -12.14
C LEU A 222 -8.67 0.56 -13.44
N ALA A 223 -8.82 1.18 -14.61
CA ALA A 223 -8.66 0.50 -15.89
C ALA A 223 -7.25 -0.11 -16.07
N GLY A 224 -6.22 0.49 -15.46
CA GLY A 224 -4.86 -0.03 -15.49
C GLY A 224 -4.71 -1.43 -14.87
N ILE A 225 -5.60 -1.82 -13.97
CA ILE A 225 -5.54 -3.12 -13.27
C ILE A 225 -5.75 -4.28 -14.25
N ASN A 226 -6.56 -4.07 -15.29
CA ASN A 226 -6.85 -5.09 -16.31
C ASN A 226 -6.04 -4.90 -17.59
N ASP A 227 -5.19 -3.86 -17.64
CA ASP A 227 -4.31 -3.56 -18.76
C ASP A 227 -2.89 -4.07 -18.47
N GLN A 228 -2.52 -5.16 -19.15
CA GLN A 228 -1.20 -5.80 -19.03
C GLN A 228 -0.03 -4.92 -19.47
N THR A 229 -0.31 -3.78 -20.13
CA THR A 229 0.71 -2.79 -20.49
C THR A 229 1.06 -1.85 -19.34
N THR A 230 0.31 -1.88 -18.25
CA THR A 230 0.55 -1.05 -17.07
C THR A 230 1.02 -1.88 -15.89
N ILE A 231 1.87 -1.27 -15.05
CA ILE A 231 2.44 -1.97 -13.90
C ILE A 231 1.35 -2.37 -12.88
N TYR A 232 0.27 -1.58 -12.82
CA TYR A 232 -0.87 -1.78 -11.92
C TYR A 232 -1.50 -3.17 -12.08
N SER A 233 -1.52 -3.72 -13.29
CA SER A 233 -2.02 -5.09 -13.53
C SER A 233 -1.22 -6.20 -12.82
N TYR A 234 0.02 -5.92 -12.42
CA TYR A 234 0.91 -6.86 -11.73
C TYR A 234 0.99 -6.63 -10.23
N VAL A 235 0.79 -5.39 -9.77
CA VAL A 235 1.04 -5.00 -8.37
C VAL A 235 -0.21 -4.63 -7.60
N SER A 236 -1.27 -4.12 -8.22
CA SER A 236 -2.36 -3.47 -7.48
C SER A 236 -3.12 -4.43 -6.56
N ILE A 237 -3.43 -5.65 -7.01
CA ILE A 237 -4.11 -6.63 -6.13
C ILE A 237 -3.23 -7.03 -4.94
N LYS A 238 -1.90 -7.10 -5.14
CA LYS A 238 -0.94 -7.39 -4.07
C LYS A 238 -0.84 -6.22 -3.08
N GLN A 239 -0.83 -4.99 -3.61
CA GLN A 239 -0.83 -3.76 -2.81
C GLN A 239 -2.12 -3.61 -2.03
N ALA A 240 -3.29 -3.93 -2.61
CA ALA A 240 -4.57 -3.91 -1.89
C ALA A 240 -4.53 -4.86 -0.70
N ALA A 241 -4.09 -6.10 -0.90
CA ALA A 241 -3.93 -7.07 0.19
C ALA A 241 -2.89 -6.59 1.24
N ALA A 242 -1.80 -5.96 0.82
CA ALA A 242 -0.79 -5.40 1.71
C ALA A 242 -1.32 -4.23 2.55
N VAL A 243 -2.10 -3.32 1.95
CA VAL A 243 -2.76 -2.21 2.67
C VAL A 243 -3.73 -2.78 3.69
N GLU A 244 -4.64 -3.67 3.28
CA GLU A 244 -5.61 -4.30 4.16
C GLU A 244 -4.94 -4.93 5.39
N ASN A 245 -3.84 -5.67 5.18
CA ASN A 245 -3.07 -6.27 6.26
C ASN A 245 -2.38 -5.23 7.16
N SER A 246 -1.69 -4.25 6.58
CA SER A 246 -0.94 -3.24 7.34
C SER A 246 -1.86 -2.33 8.18
N VAL A 247 -3.06 -2.02 7.70
CA VAL A 247 -4.11 -1.31 8.47
C VAL A 247 -4.61 -2.17 9.63
N ASN A 248 -4.97 -3.43 9.37
CA ASN A 248 -5.46 -4.34 10.41
C ASN A 248 -4.45 -4.57 11.53
N LYS A 249 -3.19 -4.77 11.15
CA LYS A 249 -2.09 -5.04 12.09
C LYS A 249 -1.48 -3.76 12.67
N LYS A 250 -1.93 -2.59 12.23
CA LYS A 250 -1.43 -1.26 12.64
C LYS A 250 0.08 -1.14 12.44
N PHE A 251 0.56 -1.44 11.23
CA PHE A 251 1.96 -1.30 10.87
C PHE A 251 2.28 0.08 10.29
N GLY A 252 3.51 0.54 10.53
CA GLY A 252 4.04 1.77 9.94
C GLY A 252 3.17 3.00 10.24
N ILE A 253 2.72 3.69 9.20
CA ILE A 253 1.87 4.89 9.31
C ILE A 253 0.56 4.65 10.07
N TYR A 254 0.15 3.39 10.24
CA TYR A 254 -1.07 2.97 10.93
C TYR A 254 -0.85 2.62 12.41
N GLU A 255 0.38 2.74 12.94
CA GLU A 255 0.75 2.29 14.31
C GLU A 255 -0.13 2.87 15.42
N ASN A 256 -0.65 4.10 15.23
CA ASN A 256 -1.44 4.82 16.23
C ASN A 256 -2.95 4.86 15.94
N LEU A 257 -3.45 4.05 15.00
CA LEU A 257 -4.88 3.99 14.71
C LEU A 257 -5.69 3.54 15.94
N LYS A 258 -6.73 4.31 16.30
CA LYS A 258 -7.67 3.93 17.36
C LYS A 258 -8.61 2.82 16.90
N ASP A 259 -9.11 2.95 15.69
CA ASP A 259 -9.93 1.96 15.00
C ASP A 259 -9.49 1.85 13.54
N THR A 260 -10.05 0.86 12.84
CA THR A 260 -9.75 0.58 11.44
C THR A 260 -10.82 1.19 10.52
N LYS A 261 -11.49 2.27 10.93
CA LYS A 261 -12.48 2.93 10.06
C LYS A 261 -11.76 3.71 8.96
N PHE A 262 -12.38 3.77 7.79
CA PHE A 262 -11.82 4.50 6.64
C PHE A 262 -11.41 5.94 6.99
N GLU A 263 -12.25 6.68 7.71
CA GLU A 263 -11.94 8.05 8.12
C GLU A 263 -10.69 8.13 9.01
N SER A 264 -10.55 7.22 9.98
CA SER A 264 -9.37 7.14 10.85
C SER A 264 -8.10 6.83 10.04
N VAL A 265 -8.20 5.91 9.06
CA VAL A 265 -7.10 5.56 8.15
C VAL A 265 -6.69 6.76 7.30
N THR A 266 -7.64 7.42 6.64
CA THR A 266 -7.38 8.60 5.80
C THR A 266 -6.80 9.75 6.62
N ASN A 267 -7.38 10.05 7.79
CA ASN A 267 -6.86 11.08 8.69
C ASN A 267 -5.42 10.80 9.14
N ALA A 268 -5.08 9.53 9.41
CA ALA A 268 -3.70 9.16 9.77
C ALA A 268 -2.73 9.45 8.62
N ILE A 269 -3.08 9.06 7.39
CA ILE A 269 -2.25 9.31 6.21
C ILE A 269 -2.13 10.81 5.96
N GLU A 270 -3.23 11.55 5.93
CA GLU A 270 -3.24 13.01 5.69
C GLU A 270 -2.51 13.79 6.80
N SER A 271 -2.44 13.27 8.01
CA SER A 271 -1.64 13.86 9.09
C SER A 271 -0.14 13.78 8.85
N ILE A 272 0.30 12.80 8.05
CA ILE A 272 1.71 12.54 7.72
C ILE A 272 2.07 13.23 6.39
N TYR A 273 1.28 13.06 5.33
CA TYR A 273 1.62 13.56 3.99
C TYR A 273 1.28 15.04 3.80
N LYS A 274 1.98 15.94 4.50
CA LYS A 274 1.71 17.38 4.48
C LYS A 274 2.35 18.11 3.31
N THR A 275 3.49 17.64 2.82
CA THR A 275 4.27 18.40 1.85
C THR A 275 3.66 18.39 0.44
N ARG A 276 3.18 17.23 -0.02
CA ARG A 276 2.65 17.05 -1.38
C ARG A 276 1.21 16.54 -1.44
N GLY A 277 0.59 16.30 -0.28
CA GLY A 277 -0.63 15.52 -0.20
C GLY A 277 -0.37 14.05 -0.51
N VAL A 278 -1.44 13.26 -0.61
CA VAL A 278 -1.37 11.82 -0.85
C VAL A 278 -2.51 11.40 -1.77
N ALA A 279 -2.30 10.32 -2.54
CA ALA A 279 -3.38 9.71 -3.30
C ALA A 279 -4.44 9.09 -2.37
N SER A 280 -5.67 8.96 -2.88
CA SER A 280 -6.75 8.30 -2.17
C SER A 280 -6.43 6.82 -1.93
N ILE A 281 -6.37 6.42 -0.65
CA ILE A 281 -6.25 5.00 -0.26
C ILE A 281 -7.55 4.22 -0.50
N GLY A 282 -8.66 4.92 -0.73
CA GLY A 282 -10.00 4.33 -0.89
C GLY A 282 -10.10 3.36 -2.07
N ASP A 283 -9.29 3.55 -3.12
CA ASP A 283 -9.29 2.64 -4.28
C ASP A 283 -8.73 1.25 -3.92
N PHE A 284 -7.91 1.15 -2.87
CA PHE A 284 -7.23 -0.09 -2.46
C PHE A 284 -7.92 -0.79 -1.29
N LEU A 285 -9.03 -0.25 -0.78
CA LEU A 285 -9.80 -0.80 0.32
C LEU A 285 -11.19 -1.21 -0.16
N VAL A 286 -11.78 -2.25 0.43
CA VAL A 286 -13.19 -2.58 0.21
C VAL A 286 -14.05 -1.91 1.28
N LEU A 287 -14.87 -0.92 0.88
CA LEU A 287 -15.66 -0.06 1.77
C LEU A 287 -17.17 -0.28 1.61
N GLY A 288 -17.58 -1.47 1.17
CA GLY A 288 -18.98 -1.80 0.91
C GLY A 288 -19.56 -0.92 -0.21
N ASP A 289 -20.82 -0.49 -0.04
CA ASP A 289 -21.54 0.29 -1.06
C ASP A 289 -20.87 1.65 -1.36
N LYS A 290 -20.02 2.17 -0.46
CA LYS A 290 -19.36 3.47 -0.64
C LYS A 290 -18.42 3.52 -1.83
N ASN A 291 -17.79 2.40 -2.16
CA ASN A 291 -16.85 2.31 -3.28
C ASN A 291 -17.03 1.04 -4.12
N LYS A 292 -18.28 0.55 -4.17
CA LYS A 292 -18.69 -0.47 -5.10
C LYS A 292 -18.37 -0.04 -6.54
N ASP A 293 -17.80 -0.96 -7.30
CA ASP A 293 -17.24 -0.85 -8.64
C ASP A 293 -16.11 0.18 -8.78
N LYS A 294 -15.56 0.65 -7.65
CA LYS A 294 -14.56 1.72 -7.57
C LYS A 294 -13.33 1.33 -6.74
N ASN A 295 -13.06 0.03 -6.61
CA ASN A 295 -11.89 -0.46 -5.91
C ASN A 295 -11.14 -1.52 -6.71
N VAL A 296 -9.88 -1.72 -6.32
CA VAL A 296 -8.94 -2.63 -6.97
C VAL A 296 -9.45 -4.07 -6.99
N PHE A 297 -10.08 -4.50 -5.90
CA PHE A 297 -10.55 -5.87 -5.74
C PHE A 297 -11.60 -6.21 -6.80
N GLU A 298 -12.68 -5.43 -6.90
CA GLU A 298 -13.77 -5.70 -7.83
C GLU A 298 -13.33 -5.58 -9.30
N TRP A 299 -12.47 -4.60 -9.61
CA TRP A 299 -11.91 -4.47 -10.96
C TRP A 299 -11.03 -5.66 -11.34
N TYR A 300 -10.28 -6.21 -10.38
CA TYR A 300 -9.50 -7.41 -10.59
C TYR A 300 -10.40 -8.64 -10.80
N GLU A 301 -11.47 -8.80 -10.00
CA GLU A 301 -12.46 -9.88 -10.18
C GLU A 301 -13.09 -9.83 -11.58
N PHE A 302 -13.55 -8.65 -12.00
CA PHE A 302 -14.12 -8.42 -13.31
C PHE A 302 -13.16 -8.82 -14.45
N GLY A 303 -11.87 -8.48 -14.31
CA GLY A 303 -10.85 -8.88 -15.28
C GLY A 303 -10.62 -10.39 -15.36
N LEU A 304 -10.75 -11.11 -14.24
CA LEU A 304 -10.67 -12.57 -14.22
C LEU A 304 -11.88 -13.22 -14.87
N GLU A 305 -13.08 -12.70 -14.64
CA GLU A 305 -14.32 -13.20 -15.25
C GLU A 305 -14.28 -13.09 -16.78
N GLN A 306 -13.90 -11.92 -17.31
CA GLN A 306 -13.75 -11.77 -18.76
C GLN A 306 -12.75 -12.76 -19.38
N LYS A 307 -11.66 -13.07 -18.66
CA LYS A 307 -10.67 -14.05 -19.14
C LYS A 307 -11.20 -15.48 -19.11
N ARG A 308 -12.10 -15.81 -18.19
CA ARG A 308 -12.75 -17.14 -18.13
C ARG A 308 -13.73 -17.31 -19.28
N ASP A 309 -14.58 -16.31 -19.53
CA ASP A 309 -15.58 -16.36 -20.60
C ASP A 309 -14.95 -16.49 -21.99
N ARG A 310 -13.80 -15.84 -22.21
CA ARG A 310 -13.01 -16.00 -23.45
C ARG A 310 -12.43 -17.41 -23.64
N LYS A 311 -12.21 -18.17 -22.56
CA LYS A 311 -11.68 -19.54 -22.63
C LYS A 311 -12.77 -20.60 -22.78
N THR A 312 -14.01 -20.29 -22.39
CA THR A 312 -15.15 -21.22 -22.48
C THR A 312 -15.99 -20.99 -23.74
N GLY A 313 -15.87 -19.82 -24.38
CA GLY A 313 -16.54 -19.48 -25.64
C GLY A 313 -15.77 -19.78 -26.93
N SER A 314 -14.71 -20.61 -26.87
CA SER A 314 -13.91 -21.06 -28.04
C SER A 314 -14.09 -22.53 -28.33
#